data_AF-A0A960D0M6-F1
#
_entry.id   AF-A0A960D0M6-F1
#
_cell.length_a   1.000
_cell.length_b   1.000
_cell.length_c   1.000
_cell.angle_alpha   90.00
_cell.angle_beta   90.00
_cell.angle_gamma   90.00
#
_symmetry.space_group_name_H-M   'P 1'
#
loop_
_entity.id
_entity.type
_entity.pdbx_description
1 polymer ?
#
loop_
_entity_poly.entity_id
_entity_poly.type
_entity_poly.pdbx_seq_one_letter_code
_entity_poly.pdbx_strand_id
1 'polypeptide(L)'
;MNFGFGVLAAVLLLILPGAAVALAGRLNWPVAVAVGPALTYGVVGLTILPFGALGIPWNALTALLALLAVTAVVLAARVLLARFRSSGGQPVALGPALTVAAGVLFGAVAIGYAAWRGMPNWQSVPSTWDAVWHANTIRWILDTGQASPTHMGELRNVETHDPLYYPSTFHALGAVLAQLTGAAPTTAYTLSSLAAAIWLFPVGAAVLSWNLLRERWTQWRTAGAAATAAALSASFTSVPYVEFDTASMPNMAAYGLAIPTFVLITSSLRHRDRIPLAVIALLGLFSVHITGGVVVVTFVAAWWLLDALWRPVLGRVRDFATLAAIAVPTLAALLPQFLGVLQQAEIIAGHAFLTHEGRKRALFDAVVQHTRHLNDYPIQNMLIALAGAGFVLLLMKRIWWPAAVWALLVVVIVGMDGKCGVSGD
;
A
#
# COMPACT_ATOMS: atom_id res chain seq x y z
N MET A 1 -0.55 13.98 -24.44
CA MET A 1 -0.53 14.28 -22.99
C MET A 1 0.92 14.50 -22.56
N ASN A 2 1.23 15.53 -21.77
CA ASN A 2 2.60 15.70 -21.23
C ASN A 2 2.79 14.90 -19.93
N PHE A 3 4.04 14.57 -19.59
CA PHE A 3 4.39 13.73 -18.42
C PHE A 3 3.84 14.30 -17.11
N GLY A 4 4.12 15.58 -16.82
CA GLY A 4 3.74 16.21 -15.56
C GLY A 4 2.23 16.25 -15.32
N PHE A 5 1.45 16.55 -16.36
CA PHE A 5 -0.02 16.52 -16.30
C PHE A 5 -0.52 15.09 -16.04
N GLY A 6 0.03 14.09 -16.74
CA GLY A 6 -0.36 12.70 -16.56
C GLY A 6 -0.09 12.21 -15.13
N VAL A 7 1.09 12.51 -14.59
CA VAL A 7 1.46 12.17 -13.21
C VAL A 7 0.55 12.87 -12.22
N LEU A 8 0.30 14.16 -12.39
CA LEU A 8 -0.60 14.92 -11.51
C LEU A 8 -2.02 14.34 -11.54
N ALA A 9 -2.56 14.03 -12.72
CA ALA A 9 -3.89 13.43 -12.85
C ALA A 9 -3.97 12.07 -12.14
N ALA A 10 -2.94 11.23 -12.28
CA ALA A 10 -2.87 9.93 -11.61
C ALA A 10 -2.75 10.07 -10.08
N VAL A 11 -1.94 11.01 -9.58
CA VAL A 11 -1.82 11.31 -8.14
C VAL A 11 -3.14 11.82 -7.56
N LEU A 12 -3.83 12.73 -8.26
CA LEU A 12 -5.12 13.24 -7.83
C LEU A 12 -6.20 12.14 -7.83
N LEU A 13 -6.24 11.30 -8.87
CA LEU A 13 -7.16 10.15 -8.93
C LEU A 13 -6.87 9.13 -7.83
N LEU A 14 -5.60 8.92 -7.47
CA LEU A 14 -5.19 8.05 -6.38
C LEU A 14 -5.68 8.59 -5.02
N ILE A 15 -5.59 9.90 -4.78
CA ILE A 15 -5.83 10.49 -3.45
C ILE A 15 -7.29 10.94 -3.25
N LEU A 16 -7.83 11.73 -4.18
CA LEU A 16 -9.05 12.50 -3.95
C LEU A 16 -10.30 11.66 -3.66
N PRO A 17 -10.57 10.54 -4.37
CA PRO A 17 -11.75 9.71 -4.09
C PRO A 17 -11.78 9.23 -2.65
N GLY A 18 -10.71 8.57 -2.19
CA GLY A 18 -10.63 8.08 -0.82
C GLY A 18 -10.50 9.19 0.21
N ALA A 19 -9.90 10.33 -0.12
CA ALA A 19 -9.89 11.49 0.76
C ALA A 19 -11.32 12.01 1.01
N ALA A 20 -12.19 12.01 -0.01
CA ALA A 20 -13.60 12.34 0.16
C ALA A 20 -14.33 11.36 1.10
N VAL A 21 -14.05 10.05 0.97
CA VAL A 21 -14.57 9.02 1.89
C VAL A 21 -14.07 9.24 3.33
N ALA A 22 -12.78 9.55 3.49
CA ALA A 22 -12.20 9.87 4.79
C ALA A 22 -12.83 11.10 5.45
N LEU A 23 -13.05 12.17 4.68
CA LEU A 23 -13.72 13.40 5.13
C LEU A 23 -15.18 13.14 5.52
N ALA A 24 -15.89 12.32 4.75
CA ALA A 24 -17.25 11.87 5.10
C ALA A 24 -17.26 11.13 6.46
N GLY A 25 -16.23 10.31 6.70
CA GLY A 25 -15.92 9.66 7.98
C GLY A 25 -15.33 10.58 9.07
N ARG A 26 -15.32 11.91 8.86
CA ARG A 26 -14.83 12.94 9.79
C ARG A 26 -13.33 12.89 10.11
N LEU A 27 -12.50 12.26 9.28
CA LEU A 27 -11.06 12.46 9.39
C LEU A 27 -10.73 13.91 9.00
N ASN A 28 -9.72 14.49 9.66
CA ASN A 28 -9.26 15.83 9.29
C ASN A 28 -8.57 15.78 7.91
N TRP A 29 -8.51 16.92 7.22
CA TRP A 29 -8.03 16.95 5.84
C TRP A 29 -6.59 16.42 5.65
N PRO A 30 -5.60 16.64 6.55
CA PRO A 30 -4.27 16.09 6.35
C PRO A 30 -4.25 14.56 6.44
N VAL A 31 -5.00 13.99 7.40
CA VAL A 31 -5.13 12.54 7.52
C VAL A 31 -5.91 11.98 6.35
N ALA A 32 -6.99 12.65 5.91
CA ALA A 32 -7.78 12.24 4.76
C ALA A 32 -6.93 12.13 3.48
N VAL A 33 -6.04 13.10 3.26
CA VAL A 33 -5.08 13.07 2.15
C VAL A 33 -4.05 11.93 2.29
N ALA A 34 -3.58 11.66 3.51
CA ALA A 34 -2.61 10.59 3.76
C ALA A 34 -3.21 9.18 3.60
N VAL A 35 -4.45 8.95 4.06
CA VAL A 35 -5.14 7.65 3.95
C VAL A 35 -5.97 7.51 2.68
N GLY A 36 -6.14 8.60 1.92
CA GLY A 36 -6.94 8.66 0.69
C GLY A 36 -6.64 7.52 -0.27
N PRO A 37 -5.38 7.25 -0.64
CA PRO A 37 -5.03 6.13 -1.51
C PRO A 37 -5.55 4.76 -1.06
N ALA A 38 -5.44 4.46 0.25
CA ALA A 38 -5.92 3.19 0.80
C ALA A 38 -7.45 3.06 0.69
N LEU A 39 -8.16 4.16 0.88
CA LEU A 39 -9.63 4.20 0.73
C LEU A 39 -10.05 4.22 -0.75
N THR A 40 -9.31 4.87 -1.64
CA THR A 40 -9.56 4.83 -3.09
C THR A 40 -9.50 3.39 -3.58
N TYR A 41 -8.40 2.68 -3.29
CA TYR A 41 -8.30 1.27 -3.64
C TYR A 41 -9.31 0.39 -2.88
N GLY A 42 -9.68 0.76 -1.65
CA GLY A 42 -10.75 0.10 -0.91
C GLY A 42 -12.11 0.19 -1.57
N VAL A 43 -12.48 1.36 -2.08
CA VAL A 43 -13.72 1.57 -2.86
C VAL A 43 -13.70 0.72 -4.12
N VAL A 44 -12.60 0.75 -4.87
CA VAL A 44 -12.45 -0.03 -6.10
C VAL A 44 -12.53 -1.54 -5.79
N GLY A 45 -11.72 -2.03 -4.85
CA GLY A 45 -11.66 -3.45 -4.50
C GLY A 45 -12.99 -3.99 -3.98
N LEU A 46 -13.73 -3.19 -3.20
CA LEU A 46 -15.04 -3.57 -2.68
C LEU A 46 -16.11 -3.72 -3.79
N THR A 47 -15.94 -3.06 -4.93
CA THR A 47 -17.00 -2.91 -5.94
C THR A 47 -16.75 -3.67 -7.23
N ILE A 48 -15.50 -3.85 -7.65
CA ILE A 48 -15.18 -4.55 -8.91
C ILE A 48 -15.60 -6.03 -8.88
N LEU A 49 -15.53 -6.69 -7.73
CA LEU A 49 -15.94 -8.09 -7.59
C LEU A 49 -17.45 -8.28 -7.75
N PRO A 50 -18.33 -7.61 -6.98
CA PRO A 50 -19.77 -7.74 -7.18
C PRO A 50 -20.21 -7.21 -8.55
N PHE A 51 -19.56 -6.18 -9.10
CA PHE A 51 -19.87 -5.71 -10.45
C PHE A 51 -19.59 -6.76 -11.51
N GLY A 52 -18.46 -7.46 -11.42
CA GLY A 52 -18.16 -8.56 -12.32
C GLY A 52 -19.18 -9.69 -12.23
N ALA A 53 -19.61 -10.05 -11.02
CA ALA A 53 -20.65 -11.07 -10.80
C ALA A 53 -22.04 -10.66 -11.32
N LEU A 54 -22.36 -9.36 -11.27
CA LEU A 54 -23.63 -8.80 -11.72
C LEU A 54 -23.63 -8.37 -13.20
N GLY A 55 -22.49 -8.47 -13.89
CA GLY A 55 -22.33 -7.98 -15.26
C GLY A 55 -22.40 -6.46 -15.39
N ILE A 56 -22.12 -5.71 -14.32
CA ILE A 56 -22.06 -4.24 -14.35
C ILE A 56 -20.70 -3.83 -14.90
N PRO A 57 -20.62 -3.10 -16.02
CA PRO A 57 -19.34 -2.71 -16.59
C PRO A 57 -18.63 -1.68 -15.70
N TRP A 58 -17.34 -1.88 -15.46
CA TRP A 58 -16.44 -0.97 -14.77
C TRP A 58 -15.93 0.13 -15.71
N ASN A 59 -16.36 1.36 -15.45
CA ASN A 59 -15.98 2.56 -16.17
C ASN A 59 -16.00 3.77 -15.24
N ALA A 60 -15.62 4.95 -15.72
CA ALA A 60 -15.55 6.16 -14.91
C ALA A 60 -16.90 6.52 -14.24
N LEU A 61 -18.03 6.25 -14.91
CA LEU A 61 -19.36 6.49 -14.35
C LEU A 61 -19.67 5.49 -13.24
N THR A 62 -19.50 4.19 -13.48
CA THR A 62 -19.78 3.17 -12.46
C THR A 62 -18.80 3.23 -11.28
N ALA A 63 -17.56 3.67 -11.51
CA ALA A 63 -16.59 4.00 -10.48
C ALA A 63 -17.03 5.21 -9.63
N LEU A 64 -17.57 6.26 -10.26
CA LEU A 64 -18.14 7.42 -9.55
C LEU A 64 -19.36 6.99 -8.70
N LEU A 65 -20.27 6.19 -9.26
CA LEU A 65 -21.43 5.69 -8.53
C LEU A 65 -21.02 4.80 -7.35
N ALA A 66 -20.02 3.93 -7.54
CA ALA A 66 -19.40 3.15 -6.47
C ALA A 66 -18.85 4.04 -5.35
N LEU A 67 -18.09 5.09 -5.71
CA LEU A 67 -17.58 6.07 -4.76
C LEU A 67 -18.70 6.75 -3.97
N LEU A 68 -19.76 7.20 -4.65
CA LEU A 68 -20.91 7.85 -4.00
C LEU A 68 -21.64 6.88 -3.06
N ALA A 69 -21.84 5.62 -3.47
CA ALA A 69 -22.47 4.59 -2.66
C ALA A 69 -21.66 4.28 -1.39
N VAL A 70 -20.35 4.04 -1.52
CA VAL A 70 -19.48 3.79 -0.36
C VAL A 70 -19.41 5.01 0.55
N THR A 71 -19.34 6.22 -0.01
CA THR A 71 -19.39 7.46 0.77
C THR A 71 -20.69 7.59 1.55
N ALA A 72 -21.84 7.26 0.94
CA ALA A 72 -23.13 7.26 1.61
C ALA A 72 -23.19 6.23 2.76
N VAL A 73 -22.64 5.02 2.55
CA VAL A 73 -22.52 4.00 3.60
C VAL A 73 -21.65 4.50 4.76
N VAL A 74 -20.52 5.17 4.47
CA VAL A 74 -19.66 5.76 5.50
C VAL A 74 -20.38 6.89 6.25
N LEU A 75 -21.16 7.73 5.56
CA LEU A 75 -21.98 8.77 6.20
C LEU A 75 -23.05 8.17 7.13
N ALA A 76 -23.73 7.10 6.70
CA ALA A 76 -24.69 6.38 7.52
C ALA A 76 -24.01 5.74 8.75
N ALA A 77 -22.89 5.04 8.54
CA ALA A 77 -22.11 4.43 9.61
C ALA A 77 -21.62 5.47 10.63
N ARG A 78 -21.23 6.66 10.16
CA ARG A 78 -20.87 7.81 11.01
C ARG A 78 -22.01 8.20 11.96
N VAL A 79 -23.26 8.22 11.50
CA VAL A 79 -24.41 8.59 12.35
C VAL A 79 -24.60 7.52 13.42
N LEU A 80 -24.53 6.25 13.04
CA LEU A 80 -24.68 5.11 13.95
C LEU A 80 -23.55 5.00 14.99
N LEU A 81 -22.32 5.35 14.60
CA LEU A 81 -21.13 5.24 15.43
C LEU A 81 -20.78 6.52 16.19
N ALA A 82 -21.59 7.59 16.09
CA ALA A 82 -21.33 8.88 16.72
C ALA A 82 -21.10 8.79 18.24
N ARG A 83 -21.76 7.84 18.92
CA ARG A 83 -21.62 7.57 20.36
C ARG A 83 -20.25 6.99 20.77
N PHE A 84 -19.53 6.39 19.83
CA PHE A 84 -18.22 5.78 20.09
C PHE A 84 -17.05 6.74 19.81
N ARG A 85 -17.35 8.00 19.53
CA ARG A 85 -16.36 9.04 19.29
C ARG A 85 -15.63 9.39 20.59
N SER A 86 -14.30 9.39 20.54
CA SER A 86 -13.46 10.01 21.56
C SER A 86 -13.13 11.46 21.16
N SER A 87 -13.27 12.40 22.11
CA SER A 87 -12.90 13.82 21.94
C SER A 87 -11.40 14.09 22.18
N GLY A 88 -10.60 13.06 22.44
CA GLY A 88 -9.19 13.19 22.83
C GLY A 88 -8.22 13.07 21.65
N GLY A 89 -7.75 14.20 21.13
CA GLY A 89 -6.59 14.26 20.23
C GLY A 89 -6.00 15.66 20.22
N GLN A 90 -4.71 15.79 20.49
CA GLN A 90 -4.05 17.09 20.34
C GLN A 90 -3.98 17.45 18.85
N PRO A 91 -4.48 18.62 18.43
CA PRO A 91 -4.32 19.07 17.06
C PRO A 91 -2.83 19.26 16.76
N VAL A 92 -2.43 18.92 15.54
CA VAL A 92 -1.08 19.20 15.06
C VAL A 92 -1.00 20.70 14.76
N ALA A 93 -0.04 21.39 15.37
CA ALA A 93 0.19 22.80 15.11
C ALA A 93 0.61 23.01 13.64
N LEU A 94 0.26 24.18 13.08
CA LEU A 94 0.48 24.49 11.67
C LEU A 94 1.95 24.37 11.26
N GLY A 95 2.89 24.92 12.06
CA GLY A 95 4.32 24.86 11.79
C GLY A 95 4.83 23.41 11.62
N PRO A 96 4.69 22.54 12.63
CA PRO A 96 4.99 21.12 12.53
C PRO A 96 4.33 20.42 11.32
N ALA A 97 3.06 20.73 11.03
CA ALA A 97 2.37 20.15 9.87
C ALA A 97 3.00 20.58 8.54
N LEU A 98 3.36 21.86 8.40
CA LEU A 98 4.03 22.39 7.21
C LEU A 98 5.44 21.80 7.04
N THR A 99 6.18 21.58 8.13
CA THR A 99 7.49 20.90 8.08
C THR A 99 7.36 19.48 7.53
N VAL A 100 6.39 18.71 8.00
CA VAL A 100 6.13 17.36 7.49
C VAL A 100 5.72 17.41 6.01
N ALA A 101 4.81 18.33 5.65
CA ALA A 101 4.37 18.51 4.27
C ALA A 101 5.54 18.87 3.34
N ALA A 102 6.48 19.70 3.79
CA ALA A 102 7.68 20.05 3.03
C ALA A 102 8.58 18.83 2.77
N GLY A 103 8.80 17.98 3.78
CA GLY A 103 9.56 16.74 3.60
C GLY A 103 8.89 15.74 2.65
N VAL A 104 7.57 15.58 2.76
CA VAL A 104 6.77 14.77 1.84
C VAL A 104 6.85 15.31 0.41
N LEU A 105 6.67 16.62 0.24
CA LEU A 105 6.74 17.26 -1.08
C LEU A 105 8.14 17.11 -1.68
N PHE A 106 9.20 17.29 -0.90
CA PHE A 106 10.56 17.07 -1.37
C PHE A 106 10.78 15.62 -1.83
N GLY A 107 10.38 14.63 -1.02
CA GLY A 107 10.50 13.22 -1.40
C GLY A 107 9.70 12.89 -2.67
N ALA A 108 8.48 13.40 -2.78
CA ALA A 108 7.63 13.23 -3.97
C ALA A 108 8.26 13.86 -5.23
N VAL A 109 8.77 15.09 -5.11
CA VAL A 109 9.47 15.78 -6.22
C VAL A 109 10.74 15.05 -6.60
N ALA A 110 11.51 14.53 -5.64
CA ALA A 110 12.75 13.79 -5.92
C ALA A 110 12.47 12.50 -6.69
N ILE A 111 11.47 11.70 -6.27
CA ILE A 111 11.06 10.49 -7.00
C ILE A 111 10.53 10.85 -8.39
N GLY A 112 9.67 11.87 -8.50
CA GLY A 112 9.12 12.31 -9.77
C GLY A 112 10.17 12.84 -10.73
N TYR A 113 11.18 13.55 -10.22
CA TYR A 113 12.32 14.04 -10.99
C TYR A 113 13.20 12.88 -11.47
N ALA A 114 13.48 11.90 -10.60
CA ALA A 114 14.20 10.68 -10.99
C ALA A 114 13.49 9.94 -12.12
N ALA A 115 12.16 9.76 -12.02
CA ALA A 115 11.35 9.14 -13.06
C ALA A 115 11.37 9.94 -14.37
N TRP A 116 11.18 11.26 -14.31
CA TRP A 116 11.20 12.12 -15.48
C TRP A 116 12.54 12.06 -16.24
N ARG A 117 13.66 11.96 -15.51
CA ARG A 117 15.00 11.81 -16.09
C ARG A 117 15.30 10.39 -16.55
N GLY A 118 14.76 9.38 -15.86
CA GLY A 118 15.06 7.97 -16.08
C GLY A 118 14.14 7.26 -17.09
N MET A 119 13.00 7.84 -17.45
CA MET A 119 12.00 7.20 -18.31
C MET A 119 11.74 8.00 -19.60
N PRO A 120 12.66 7.98 -20.59
CA PRO A 120 12.49 8.72 -21.84
C PRO A 120 11.25 8.26 -22.63
N ASN A 121 10.93 6.96 -22.59
CA ASN A 121 9.80 6.34 -23.29
C ASN A 121 8.66 5.95 -22.33
N TRP A 122 8.35 6.81 -21.35
CA TRP A 122 7.36 6.55 -20.29
C TRP A 122 5.94 6.19 -20.76
N GLN A 123 5.60 6.43 -22.03
CA GLN A 123 4.30 6.04 -22.60
C GLN A 123 4.26 4.58 -23.08
N SER A 124 5.42 3.93 -23.20
CA SER A 124 5.59 2.52 -23.54
C SER A 124 5.81 1.69 -22.27
N VAL A 125 5.67 0.37 -22.40
CA VAL A 125 6.03 -0.58 -21.34
C VAL A 125 7.31 -1.35 -21.71
N PRO A 126 8.13 -1.75 -20.73
CA PRO A 126 9.20 -2.71 -20.95
C PRO A 126 8.66 -4.02 -21.57
N SER A 127 9.47 -4.69 -22.39
CA SER A 127 9.13 -5.99 -22.97
C SER A 127 9.31 -7.15 -21.98
N THR A 128 8.89 -6.95 -20.73
CA THR A 128 8.86 -7.99 -19.69
C THR A 128 7.46 -8.57 -19.59
N TRP A 129 7.37 -9.81 -19.12
CA TRP A 129 6.10 -10.52 -18.96
C TRP A 129 5.09 -9.69 -18.14
N ASP A 130 5.51 -9.21 -16.96
CA ASP A 130 4.61 -8.52 -16.03
C ASP A 130 4.17 -7.14 -16.52
N ALA A 131 5.06 -6.37 -17.16
CA ALA A 131 4.70 -5.06 -17.69
C ALA A 131 3.67 -5.19 -18.83
N VAL A 132 3.85 -6.18 -19.71
CA VAL A 132 2.91 -6.49 -20.79
C VAL A 132 1.59 -7.01 -20.22
N TRP A 133 1.63 -7.89 -19.21
CA TRP A 133 0.45 -8.36 -18.49
C TRP A 133 -0.37 -7.20 -17.94
N HIS A 134 0.23 -6.29 -17.18
CA HIS A 134 -0.48 -5.17 -16.56
C HIS A 134 -1.09 -4.21 -17.57
N ALA A 135 -0.39 -3.87 -18.65
CA ALA A 135 -0.94 -3.04 -19.71
C ALA A 135 -2.12 -3.72 -20.43
N ASN A 136 -2.03 -5.03 -20.67
CA ASN A 136 -3.12 -5.81 -21.26
C ASN A 136 -4.32 -5.95 -20.33
N THR A 137 -4.12 -6.11 -19.01
CA THR A 137 -5.22 -6.11 -18.05
C THR A 137 -5.98 -4.78 -18.09
N ILE A 138 -5.29 -3.65 -18.13
CA ILE A 138 -5.94 -2.34 -18.28
C ILE A 138 -6.70 -2.27 -19.61
N ARG A 139 -6.08 -2.71 -20.72
CA ARG A 139 -6.73 -2.75 -22.04
C ARG A 139 -8.01 -3.58 -22.01
N TRP A 140 -7.94 -4.77 -21.44
CA TRP A 140 -9.07 -5.69 -21.35
C TRP A 140 -10.24 -5.11 -20.54
N ILE A 141 -9.96 -4.43 -19.42
CA ILE A 141 -10.99 -3.71 -18.66
C ILE A 141 -11.64 -2.62 -19.51
N LEU A 142 -10.86 -1.89 -20.32
CA LEU A 142 -11.40 -0.85 -21.21
C LEU A 142 -12.27 -1.42 -22.33
N ASP A 143 -11.89 -2.57 -22.88
CA ASP A 143 -12.61 -3.19 -24.00
C ASP A 143 -13.89 -3.92 -23.54
N THR A 144 -13.87 -4.54 -22.35
CA THR A 144 -14.96 -5.42 -21.87
C THR A 144 -15.80 -4.80 -20.76
N GLY A 145 -15.26 -3.83 -20.03
CA GLY A 145 -15.83 -3.37 -18.76
C GLY A 145 -15.71 -4.37 -17.62
N GLN A 146 -15.15 -5.57 -17.82
CA GLN A 146 -14.96 -6.51 -16.73
C GLN A 146 -13.69 -6.12 -15.96
N ALA A 147 -13.79 -5.96 -14.65
CA ALA A 147 -12.65 -5.61 -13.78
C ALA A 147 -12.49 -6.55 -12.59
N SER A 148 -13.39 -7.52 -12.40
CA SER A 148 -13.32 -8.45 -11.28
C SER A 148 -12.05 -9.30 -11.35
N PRO A 149 -11.37 -9.53 -10.22
CA PRO A 149 -10.15 -10.34 -10.17
C PRO A 149 -10.40 -11.82 -10.49
N THR A 150 -11.65 -12.28 -10.51
CA THR A 150 -12.03 -13.68 -10.82
C THR A 150 -12.11 -13.99 -12.31
N HIS A 151 -12.04 -12.97 -13.18
CA HIS A 151 -12.18 -13.12 -14.64
C HIS A 151 -10.84 -13.02 -15.38
N MET A 152 -9.72 -12.98 -14.68
CA MET A 152 -8.39 -12.80 -15.29
C MET A 152 -7.98 -14.00 -16.16
N GLY A 153 -8.67 -15.14 -16.02
CA GLY A 153 -8.50 -16.32 -16.87
C GLY A 153 -8.97 -16.09 -18.29
N GLU A 154 -10.01 -15.28 -18.48
CA GLU A 154 -10.53 -14.94 -19.81
C GLU A 154 -9.51 -14.15 -20.64
N LEU A 155 -8.63 -13.40 -19.97
CA LEU A 155 -7.51 -12.70 -20.59
C LEU A 155 -6.28 -13.61 -20.77
N ARG A 156 -5.94 -14.41 -19.75
CA ARG A 156 -4.68 -15.16 -19.71
C ARG A 156 -4.73 -16.51 -20.43
N ASN A 157 -5.86 -17.20 -20.31
CA ASN A 157 -6.08 -18.60 -20.66
C ASN A 157 -7.12 -18.71 -21.78
N VAL A 158 -6.93 -17.97 -22.87
CA VAL A 158 -7.90 -17.87 -23.98
C VAL A 158 -8.17 -19.24 -24.62
N GLU A 159 -7.15 -20.09 -24.71
CA GLU A 159 -7.26 -21.43 -25.31
C GLU A 159 -7.90 -22.45 -24.36
N THR A 160 -7.45 -22.49 -23.10
CA THR A 160 -7.90 -23.53 -22.14
C THR A 160 -9.19 -23.16 -21.42
N HIS A 161 -9.53 -21.86 -21.36
CA HIS A 161 -10.65 -21.32 -20.59
C HIS A 161 -10.55 -21.59 -19.08
N ASP A 162 -9.35 -21.91 -18.59
CA ASP A 162 -9.15 -22.17 -17.17
C ASP A 162 -9.34 -20.90 -16.34
N PRO A 163 -10.01 -20.98 -15.17
CA PRO A 163 -10.16 -19.83 -14.30
C PRO A 163 -8.81 -19.35 -13.78
N LEU A 164 -8.62 -18.03 -13.76
CA LEU A 164 -7.48 -17.40 -13.09
C LEU A 164 -7.96 -16.29 -12.17
N TYR A 165 -7.63 -16.45 -10.88
CA TYR A 165 -7.70 -15.36 -9.92
C TYR A 165 -6.45 -14.50 -10.01
N TYR A 166 -6.59 -13.19 -10.19
CA TYR A 166 -5.48 -12.25 -10.06
C TYR A 166 -5.96 -10.89 -9.53
N PRO A 167 -5.36 -10.31 -8.46
CA PRO A 167 -5.77 -9.01 -7.93
C PRO A 167 -5.72 -7.90 -9.01
N SER A 168 -6.89 -7.33 -9.34
CA SER A 168 -7.05 -6.41 -10.47
C SER A 168 -7.33 -4.96 -10.05
N THR A 169 -7.34 -4.65 -8.76
CA THR A 169 -7.74 -3.32 -8.24
C THR A 169 -6.81 -2.20 -8.72
N PHE A 170 -5.50 -2.48 -8.82
CA PHE A 170 -4.52 -1.56 -9.41
C PHE A 170 -4.90 -1.20 -10.87
N HIS A 171 -5.19 -2.23 -11.67
CA HIS A 171 -5.55 -2.11 -13.08
C HIS A 171 -6.90 -1.43 -13.27
N ALA A 172 -7.87 -1.70 -12.40
CA ALA A 172 -9.20 -1.10 -12.41
C ALA A 172 -9.14 0.42 -12.18
N LEU A 173 -8.25 0.90 -11.30
CA LEU A 173 -8.01 2.34 -11.14
C LEU A 173 -7.27 2.92 -12.35
N GLY A 174 -6.30 2.18 -12.90
CA GLY A 174 -5.59 2.56 -14.14
C GLY A 174 -6.52 2.66 -15.36
N ALA A 175 -7.55 1.81 -15.46
CA ALA A 175 -8.56 1.89 -16.50
C ALA A 175 -9.42 3.16 -16.37
N VAL A 176 -9.80 3.55 -15.14
CA VAL A 176 -10.48 4.83 -14.91
C VAL A 176 -9.57 6.00 -15.29
N LEU A 177 -8.28 5.95 -14.97
CA LEU A 177 -7.32 6.97 -15.41
C LEU A 177 -7.29 7.10 -16.95
N ALA A 178 -7.20 5.97 -17.65
CA ALA A 178 -7.21 5.96 -19.11
C ALA A 178 -8.49 6.58 -19.69
N GLN A 179 -9.65 6.26 -19.14
CA GLN A 179 -10.94 6.82 -19.56
C GLN A 179 -11.04 8.33 -19.34
N LEU A 180 -10.53 8.82 -18.19
CA LEU A 180 -10.60 10.25 -17.84
C LEU A 180 -9.60 11.11 -18.63
N THR A 181 -8.48 10.52 -19.08
CA THR A 181 -7.38 11.27 -19.70
C THR A 181 -7.20 11.00 -21.19
N GLY A 182 -7.86 9.97 -21.74
CA GLY A 182 -7.62 9.47 -23.09
C GLY A 182 -6.25 8.78 -23.26
N ALA A 183 -5.57 8.43 -22.15
CA ALA A 183 -4.27 7.77 -22.19
C ALA A 183 -4.38 6.34 -22.71
N ALA A 184 -3.36 5.90 -23.46
CA ALA A 184 -3.22 4.49 -23.82
C ALA A 184 -3.04 3.62 -22.56
N PRO A 185 -3.42 2.32 -22.58
CA PRO A 185 -3.27 1.42 -21.43
C PRO A 185 -1.85 1.36 -20.87
N THR A 186 -0.84 1.33 -21.75
CA THR A 186 0.58 1.37 -21.38
C THR A 186 0.95 2.64 -20.62
N THR A 187 0.41 3.79 -21.07
CA THR A 187 0.62 5.07 -20.41
C THR A 187 -0.10 5.12 -19.07
N ALA A 188 -1.34 4.63 -18.99
CA ALA A 188 -2.09 4.59 -17.73
C ALA A 188 -1.45 3.67 -16.69
N TYR A 189 -0.89 2.53 -17.12
CA TYR A 189 -0.04 1.67 -16.29
C TYR A 189 1.13 2.48 -15.69
N THR A 190 1.97 3.07 -16.53
CA THR A 190 3.15 3.83 -16.07
C THR A 190 2.78 4.97 -15.13
N LEU A 191 1.73 5.73 -15.46
CA LEU A 191 1.30 6.87 -14.63
C LEU A 191 0.72 6.43 -13.28
N SER A 192 -0.02 5.32 -13.24
CA SER A 192 -0.56 4.76 -11.99
C SER A 192 0.56 4.27 -11.09
N SER A 193 1.57 3.62 -11.66
CA SER A 193 2.80 3.20 -10.98
C SER A 193 3.55 4.39 -10.39
N LEU A 194 3.77 5.44 -11.19
CA LEU A 194 4.45 6.65 -10.75
C LEU A 194 3.67 7.37 -9.66
N ALA A 195 2.34 7.46 -9.77
CA ALA A 195 1.52 8.06 -8.72
C ALA A 195 1.66 7.31 -7.38
N ALA A 196 1.67 5.97 -7.40
CA ALA A 196 1.91 5.16 -6.21
C ALA A 196 3.31 5.42 -5.63
N ALA A 197 4.37 5.38 -6.45
CA ALA A 197 5.74 5.60 -6.01
C ALA A 197 5.98 7.01 -5.44
N ILE A 198 5.54 8.04 -6.17
CA ILE A 198 5.73 9.46 -5.83
C ILE A 198 5.02 9.82 -4.54
N TRP A 199 3.83 9.27 -4.32
CA TRP A 199 2.99 9.69 -3.19
C TRP A 199 3.14 8.79 -1.97
N LEU A 200 3.03 7.47 -2.14
CA LEU A 200 2.86 6.55 -1.02
C LEU A 200 4.12 6.40 -0.16
N PHE A 201 5.32 6.44 -0.75
CA PHE A 201 6.55 6.23 0.00
C PHE A 201 6.93 7.42 0.89
N PRO A 202 6.94 8.68 0.39
CA PRO A 202 7.18 9.85 1.24
C PRO A 202 6.11 10.00 2.32
N VAL A 203 4.83 9.82 1.97
CA VAL A 203 3.72 9.91 2.93
C VAL A 203 3.80 8.78 3.96
N GLY A 204 4.04 7.55 3.54
CA GLY A 204 4.17 6.40 4.41
C GLY A 204 5.31 6.58 5.41
N ALA A 205 6.48 7.02 4.95
CA ALA A 205 7.62 7.31 5.83
C ALA A 205 7.29 8.41 6.86
N ALA A 206 6.72 9.54 6.42
CA ALA A 206 6.28 10.60 7.33
C ALA A 206 5.26 10.10 8.37
N VAL A 207 4.23 9.37 7.92
CA VAL A 207 3.12 8.90 8.75
C VAL A 207 3.61 7.89 9.78
N LEU A 208 4.46 6.93 9.39
CA LEU A 208 5.03 5.95 10.31
C LEU A 208 5.91 6.63 11.34
N SER A 209 6.87 7.48 10.91
CA SER A 209 7.76 8.19 11.83
C SER A 209 6.98 9.08 12.80
N TRP A 210 5.95 9.79 12.32
CA TRP A 210 5.07 10.58 13.17
C TRP A 210 4.35 9.71 14.19
N ASN A 211 3.74 8.60 13.75
CA ASN A 211 2.99 7.68 14.60
C ASN A 211 3.86 7.10 15.73
N LEU A 212 5.09 6.68 15.42
CA LEU A 212 6.02 6.09 16.39
C LEU A 212 6.51 7.08 17.45
N LEU A 213 6.71 8.34 17.07
CA LEU A 213 7.43 9.32 17.89
C LEU A 213 6.53 10.36 18.58
N ARG A 214 5.30 10.58 18.09
CA ARG A 214 4.37 11.64 18.59
C ARG A 214 4.03 11.57 20.07
N GLU A 215 4.04 10.38 20.68
CA GLU A 215 3.74 10.23 22.11
C GLU A 215 4.98 10.40 23.01
N ARG A 216 6.17 10.46 22.40
CA ARG A 216 7.45 10.47 23.12
C ARG A 216 8.17 11.82 22.99
N TRP A 217 7.92 12.56 21.92
CA TRP A 217 8.62 13.79 21.55
C TRP A 217 7.67 14.98 21.41
N THR A 218 8.24 16.18 21.41
CA THR A 218 7.50 17.41 21.08
C THR A 218 7.11 17.40 19.60
N GLN A 219 6.02 18.10 19.24
CA GLN A 219 5.55 18.15 17.85
C GLN A 219 6.64 18.59 16.86
N TRP A 220 7.50 19.55 17.22
CA TRP A 220 8.60 20.00 16.36
C TRP A 220 9.67 18.92 16.14
N ARG A 221 10.05 18.17 17.17
CA ARG A 221 11.03 17.07 17.02
C ARG A 221 10.44 15.93 16.19
N THR A 222 9.18 15.57 16.43
CA THR A 222 8.46 14.58 15.63
C THR A 222 8.31 15.02 14.17
N ALA A 223 8.00 16.30 13.92
CA ALA A 223 7.91 16.87 12.59
C ALA A 223 9.24 16.82 11.83
N GLY A 224 10.34 17.20 12.49
CA GLY A 224 11.68 17.09 11.90
C GLY A 224 12.01 15.66 11.50
N ALA A 225 11.78 14.68 12.38
CA ALA A 225 12.02 13.27 12.07
C ALA A 225 11.14 12.75 10.92
N ALA A 226 9.84 13.08 10.93
CA ALA A 226 8.91 12.67 9.88
C ALA A 226 9.23 13.32 8.53
N ALA A 227 9.60 14.60 8.52
CA ALA A 227 10.02 15.31 7.30
C ALA A 227 11.32 14.71 6.73
N THR A 228 12.31 14.42 7.59
CA THR A 228 13.55 13.77 7.17
C THR A 228 13.31 12.37 6.64
N ALA A 229 12.45 11.58 7.29
CA ALA A 229 12.10 10.23 6.82
C ALA A 229 11.42 10.27 5.45
N ALA A 230 10.48 11.21 5.23
CA ALA A 230 9.82 11.40 3.95
C ALA A 230 10.75 11.88 2.84
N ALA A 231 11.71 12.75 3.17
CA ALA A 231 12.71 13.19 2.20
C ALA A 231 13.67 12.06 1.82
N LEU A 232 14.17 11.31 2.82
CA LEU A 232 15.10 10.19 2.61
C LEU A 232 14.45 8.96 1.98
N SER A 233 13.12 8.80 2.04
CA SER A 233 12.44 7.67 1.40
C SER A 233 12.67 7.64 -0.11
N ALA A 234 12.92 8.80 -0.74
CA ALA A 234 13.27 8.89 -2.15
C ALA A 234 14.66 8.32 -2.48
N SER A 235 15.51 8.09 -1.48
CA SER A 235 16.90 7.66 -1.70
C SER A 235 17.10 6.14 -1.61
N PHE A 236 16.15 5.37 -1.06
CA PHE A 236 16.28 3.92 -0.98
C PHE A 236 16.07 3.28 -2.36
N THR A 237 17.08 2.59 -2.89
CA THR A 237 17.00 1.97 -4.22
C THR A 237 16.13 0.71 -4.24
N SER A 238 16.07 -0.02 -3.12
CA SER A 238 15.31 -1.28 -3.00
C SER A 238 13.82 -1.08 -3.29
N VAL A 239 13.19 -0.05 -2.71
CA VAL A 239 11.78 0.30 -2.97
C VAL A 239 11.66 1.83 -2.94
N PRO A 240 11.04 2.47 -3.95
CA PRO A 240 10.20 1.89 -5.01
C PRO A 240 10.91 1.45 -6.30
N TYR A 241 12.21 1.67 -6.47
CA TYR A 241 12.83 1.62 -7.80
C TYR A 241 13.01 0.22 -8.38
N VAL A 242 13.40 -0.80 -7.58
CA VAL A 242 13.53 -2.19 -8.08
C VAL A 242 12.22 -2.69 -8.66
N GLU A 243 11.09 -2.28 -8.09
CA GLU A 243 9.79 -2.70 -8.58
C GLU A 243 9.58 -2.29 -10.05
N PHE A 244 10.13 -1.14 -10.49
CA PHE A 244 10.07 -0.70 -11.89
C PHE A 244 10.91 -1.57 -12.83
N ASP A 245 11.99 -2.14 -12.32
CA ASP A 245 12.84 -3.10 -13.06
C ASP A 245 12.13 -4.45 -13.22
N THR A 246 11.51 -4.94 -12.14
CA THR A 246 10.77 -6.21 -12.15
C THR A 246 9.33 -6.09 -12.66
N ALA A 247 8.84 -4.87 -12.86
CA ALA A 247 7.45 -4.55 -13.18
C ALA A 247 6.41 -4.96 -12.11
N SER A 248 6.82 -5.16 -10.87
CA SER A 248 6.00 -5.58 -9.70
C SER A 248 5.09 -4.46 -9.13
N MET A 249 4.45 -3.67 -10.00
CA MET A 249 3.77 -2.42 -9.64
C MET A 249 2.61 -2.56 -8.64
N PRO A 250 1.72 -3.57 -8.74
CA PRO A 250 0.69 -3.78 -7.73
C PRO A 250 1.29 -4.09 -6.35
N ASN A 251 2.40 -4.84 -6.31
CA ASN A 251 3.10 -5.16 -5.07
C ASN A 251 3.70 -3.89 -4.42
N MET A 252 4.42 -3.09 -5.21
CA MET A 252 4.91 -1.76 -4.80
C MET A 252 3.79 -0.87 -4.23
N ALA A 253 2.66 -0.78 -4.94
CA ALA A 253 1.53 0.00 -4.49
C ALA A 253 1.01 -0.52 -3.14
N ALA A 254 0.88 -1.83 -2.97
CA ALA A 254 0.46 -2.44 -1.71
C ALA A 254 1.44 -2.17 -0.56
N TYR A 255 2.75 -2.20 -0.79
CA TYR A 255 3.75 -1.78 0.20
C TYR A 255 3.56 -0.33 0.63
N GLY A 256 3.33 0.58 -0.33
CA GLY A 256 3.05 1.99 -0.05
C GLY A 256 1.75 2.22 0.74
N LEU A 257 0.73 1.38 0.50
CA LEU A 257 -0.56 1.44 1.21
C LEU A 257 -0.52 0.86 2.62
N ALA A 258 0.52 0.08 2.95
CA ALA A 258 0.60 -0.64 4.21
C ALA A 258 0.58 0.32 5.43
N ILE A 259 1.35 1.40 5.38
CA ILE A 259 1.45 2.33 6.51
C ILE A 259 0.15 3.12 6.76
N PRO A 260 -0.46 3.79 5.77
CA PRO A 260 -1.73 4.47 5.99
C PRO A 260 -2.81 3.54 6.55
N THR A 261 -2.88 2.31 6.03
CA THR A 261 -3.81 1.27 6.50
C THR A 261 -3.50 0.86 7.94
N PHE A 262 -2.24 0.58 8.29
CA PHE A 262 -1.81 0.26 9.65
C PHE A 262 -2.19 1.37 10.64
N VAL A 263 -1.91 2.64 10.31
CA VAL A 263 -2.24 3.77 11.19
C VAL A 263 -3.75 3.93 11.36
N LEU A 264 -4.54 3.68 10.31
CA LEU A 264 -6.00 3.73 10.40
C LEU A 264 -6.54 2.63 11.32
N ILE A 265 -6.05 1.39 11.17
CA ILE A 265 -6.40 0.24 12.03
C ILE A 265 -6.05 0.53 13.50
N THR A 266 -4.79 0.87 13.78
CA THR A 266 -4.33 1.09 15.16
C THR A 266 -5.03 2.29 15.81
N SER A 267 -5.35 3.34 15.05
CA SER A 267 -6.10 4.49 15.58
C SER A 267 -7.55 4.17 15.93
N SER A 268 -8.12 3.10 15.36
CA SER A 268 -9.50 2.67 15.63
C SER A 268 -9.70 2.19 17.07
N LEU A 269 -8.62 1.78 17.76
CA LEU A 269 -8.68 1.46 19.19
C LEU A 269 -9.19 2.62 20.04
N ARG A 270 -8.74 3.85 19.72
CA ARG A 270 -9.19 5.08 20.39
C ARG A 270 -10.42 5.69 19.74
N HIS A 271 -10.54 5.57 18.42
CA HIS A 271 -11.59 6.17 17.60
C HIS A 271 -12.35 5.09 16.85
N ARG A 272 -13.23 4.36 17.55
CA ARG A 272 -13.96 3.22 16.98
C ARG A 272 -14.91 3.60 15.85
N ASP A 273 -15.25 4.88 15.74
CA ASP A 273 -15.93 5.45 14.57
C ASP A 273 -15.13 5.29 13.26
N ARG A 274 -13.84 4.98 13.33
CA ARG A 274 -12.97 4.71 12.17
C ARG A 274 -12.97 3.25 11.70
N ILE A 275 -13.62 2.33 12.41
CA ILE A 275 -13.69 0.91 12.03
C ILE A 275 -14.12 0.72 10.56
N PRO A 276 -15.20 1.37 10.06
CA PRO A 276 -15.60 1.21 8.66
C PRO A 276 -14.51 1.64 7.66
N LEU A 277 -13.79 2.72 7.96
CA LEU A 277 -12.69 3.19 7.10
C LEU A 277 -11.52 2.21 7.14
N ALA A 278 -11.20 1.65 8.31
CA ALA A 278 -10.14 0.66 8.46
C ALA A 278 -10.46 -0.65 7.70
N VAL A 279 -11.73 -1.08 7.70
CA VAL A 279 -12.21 -2.22 6.89
C VAL A 279 -12.02 -1.95 5.41
N ILE A 280 -12.49 -0.79 4.91
CA ILE A 280 -12.36 -0.42 3.50
C ILE A 280 -10.89 -0.36 3.08
N ALA A 281 -10.03 0.25 3.90
CA ALA A 281 -8.59 0.35 3.63
C ALA A 281 -7.90 -1.01 3.61
N LEU A 282 -8.19 -1.88 4.59
CA LEU A 282 -7.59 -3.22 4.66
C LEU A 282 -8.04 -4.10 3.50
N LEU A 283 -9.33 -4.02 3.13
CA LEU A 283 -9.86 -4.70 1.95
C LEU A 283 -9.13 -4.24 0.69
N GLY A 284 -9.05 -2.92 0.46
CA GLY A 284 -8.36 -2.34 -0.69
C GLY A 284 -6.91 -2.78 -0.79
N LEU A 285 -6.19 -2.81 0.34
CA LEU A 285 -4.81 -3.27 0.41
C LEU A 285 -4.66 -4.72 -0.10
N PHE A 286 -5.46 -5.66 0.42
CA PHE A 286 -5.45 -7.05 -0.04
C PHE A 286 -5.88 -7.21 -1.50
N SER A 287 -6.82 -6.38 -1.96
CA SER A 287 -7.31 -6.42 -3.33
C SER A 287 -6.36 -5.75 -4.34
N VAL A 288 -5.39 -4.93 -3.88
CA VAL A 288 -4.28 -4.45 -4.70
C VAL A 288 -3.19 -5.53 -4.81
N HIS A 289 -2.74 -6.06 -3.67
CA HIS A 289 -1.82 -7.18 -3.64
C HIS A 289 -1.82 -7.87 -2.26
N ILE A 290 -1.76 -9.20 -2.25
CA ILE A 290 -1.86 -9.99 -1.01
C ILE A 290 -0.66 -9.74 -0.08
N THR A 291 0.55 -9.56 -0.64
CA THR A 291 1.76 -9.32 0.15
C THR A 291 1.64 -8.06 1.01
N GLY A 292 1.04 -6.97 0.51
CA GLY A 292 0.80 -5.77 1.32
C GLY A 292 -0.11 -6.04 2.50
N GLY A 293 -1.14 -6.88 2.31
CA GLY A 293 -2.00 -7.36 3.39
C GLY A 293 -1.24 -8.14 4.46
N VAL A 294 -0.34 -9.05 4.04
CA VAL A 294 0.56 -9.79 4.95
C VAL A 294 1.48 -8.85 5.73
N VAL A 295 2.03 -7.82 5.07
CA VAL A 295 2.87 -6.80 5.72
C VAL A 295 2.09 -6.07 6.82
N VAL A 296 0.87 -5.60 6.53
CA VAL A 296 0.06 -4.90 7.53
C VAL A 296 -0.36 -5.79 8.68
N VAL A 297 -0.76 -7.04 8.40
CA VAL A 297 -1.10 -8.00 9.46
C VAL A 297 0.11 -8.25 10.35
N THR A 298 1.30 -8.41 9.77
CA THR A 298 2.57 -8.55 10.52
C THR A 298 2.83 -7.32 11.39
N PHE A 299 2.64 -6.11 10.86
CA PHE A 299 2.85 -4.87 11.62
C PHE A 299 1.86 -4.74 12.77
N VAL A 300 0.56 -4.98 12.52
CA VAL A 300 -0.49 -4.95 13.55
C VAL A 300 -0.24 -6.00 14.62
N ALA A 301 0.13 -7.22 14.24
CA ALA A 301 0.42 -8.30 15.19
C ALA A 301 1.64 -7.98 16.06
N ALA A 302 2.76 -7.56 15.46
CA ALA A 302 3.96 -7.19 16.19
C ALA A 302 3.71 -5.99 17.13
N TRP A 303 3.05 -4.95 16.64
CA TRP A 303 2.66 -3.79 17.44
C TRP A 303 1.74 -4.19 18.60
N TRP A 304 0.74 -5.03 18.35
CA TRP A 304 -0.19 -5.46 19.39
C TRP A 304 0.52 -6.27 20.46
N LEU A 305 1.31 -7.29 20.07
CA LEU A 305 2.02 -8.18 21.00
C LEU A 305 3.07 -7.46 21.85
N LEU A 306 3.74 -6.44 21.29
CA LEU A 306 4.89 -5.79 21.94
C LEU A 306 4.58 -4.41 22.53
N ASP A 307 3.42 -3.82 22.22
CA ASP A 307 3.04 -2.50 22.73
C ASP A 307 1.59 -2.50 23.26
N ALA A 308 0.60 -2.62 22.38
CA ALA A 308 -0.82 -2.38 22.75
C ALA A 308 -1.37 -3.39 23.77
N LEU A 309 -0.91 -4.65 23.76
CA LEU A 309 -1.32 -5.67 24.74
C LEU A 309 -0.89 -5.31 26.17
N TRP A 310 0.28 -4.69 26.31
CA TRP A 310 0.86 -4.29 27.60
C TRP A 310 0.40 -2.90 28.02
N ARG A 311 0.02 -2.06 27.05
CA ARG A 311 -0.45 -0.68 27.25
C ARG A 311 -1.77 -0.48 26.49
N PRO A 312 -2.87 -1.10 26.95
CA PRO A 312 -4.13 -1.04 26.23
C PRO A 312 -4.71 0.38 26.26
N VAL A 313 -5.43 0.74 25.20
CA VAL A 313 -6.07 2.05 25.03
C VAL A 313 -7.37 2.12 25.84
N LEU A 314 -8.26 1.14 25.66
CA LEU A 314 -9.55 1.05 26.37
C LEU A 314 -9.67 -0.23 27.22
N GLY A 315 -8.67 -1.12 27.14
CA GLY A 315 -8.60 -2.41 27.84
C GLY A 315 -8.38 -3.56 26.86
N ARG A 316 -7.63 -4.59 27.27
CA ARG A 316 -7.17 -5.68 26.37
C ARG A 316 -8.29 -6.33 25.55
N VAL A 317 -9.38 -6.73 26.20
CA VAL A 317 -10.54 -7.36 25.54
C VAL A 317 -11.23 -6.40 24.57
N ARG A 318 -11.39 -5.15 24.99
CA ARG A 318 -12.04 -4.07 24.23
C ARG A 318 -11.23 -3.67 22.99
N ASP A 319 -9.91 -3.66 23.12
CA ASP A 319 -8.99 -3.35 22.03
C ASP A 319 -8.95 -4.52 21.04
N PHE A 320 -8.83 -5.76 21.55
CA PHE A 320 -8.90 -6.96 20.72
C PHE A 320 -10.23 -7.05 19.95
N ALA A 321 -11.36 -6.81 20.62
CA ALA A 321 -12.67 -6.77 19.97
C ALA A 321 -12.76 -5.70 18.86
N THR A 322 -12.06 -4.57 19.02
CA THR A 322 -12.00 -3.51 18.00
C THR A 322 -11.19 -3.98 16.78
N LEU A 323 -10.05 -4.65 16.99
CA LEU A 323 -9.27 -5.24 15.89
C LEU A 323 -10.06 -6.36 15.19
N ALA A 324 -10.75 -7.21 15.94
CA ALA A 324 -11.61 -8.25 15.40
C ALA A 324 -12.77 -7.66 14.57
N ALA A 325 -13.37 -6.55 15.02
CA ALA A 325 -14.41 -5.84 14.27
C ALA A 325 -13.92 -5.23 12.94
N ILE A 326 -12.60 -5.14 12.72
CA ILE A 326 -12.00 -4.78 11.43
C ILE A 326 -11.66 -6.04 10.63
N ALA A 327 -10.98 -7.00 11.27
CA ALA A 327 -10.47 -8.20 10.61
C ALA A 327 -11.60 -9.09 10.09
N VAL A 328 -12.62 -9.38 10.91
CA VAL A 328 -13.72 -10.30 10.56
C VAL A 328 -14.49 -9.85 9.32
N PRO A 329 -15.04 -8.62 9.23
CA PRO A 329 -15.75 -8.20 8.02
C PRO A 329 -14.83 -8.11 6.80
N THR A 330 -13.54 -7.75 6.99
CA THR A 330 -12.58 -7.73 5.87
C THR A 330 -12.33 -9.13 5.33
N LEU A 331 -12.09 -10.12 6.20
CA LEU A 331 -11.92 -11.52 5.83
C LEU A 331 -13.18 -12.10 5.17
N ALA A 332 -14.36 -11.76 5.69
CA ALA A 332 -15.62 -12.20 5.10
C ALA A 332 -15.81 -11.65 3.67
N ALA A 333 -15.50 -10.37 3.45
CA ALA A 333 -15.58 -9.75 2.12
C ALA A 333 -14.52 -10.30 1.14
N LEU A 334 -13.33 -10.63 1.64
CA LEU A 334 -12.22 -11.19 0.86
C LEU A 334 -12.28 -12.71 0.71
N LEU A 335 -13.27 -13.39 1.31
CA LEU A 335 -13.37 -14.85 1.28
C LEU A 335 -13.34 -15.41 -0.16
N PRO A 336 -14.08 -14.86 -1.15
CA PRO A 336 -13.98 -15.33 -2.53
C PRO A 336 -12.57 -15.19 -3.11
N GLN A 337 -11.88 -14.09 -2.79
CA GLN A 337 -10.50 -13.85 -3.21
C GLN A 337 -9.54 -14.87 -2.59
N PHE A 338 -9.65 -15.18 -1.30
CA PHE A 338 -8.80 -16.19 -0.67
C PHE A 338 -9.05 -17.60 -1.19
N LEU A 339 -10.30 -17.97 -1.45
CA LEU A 339 -10.62 -19.26 -2.05
C LEU A 339 -10.03 -19.40 -3.46
N GLY A 340 -10.11 -18.33 -4.29
CA GLY A 340 -9.49 -18.31 -5.61
C GLY A 340 -7.97 -18.48 -5.55
N VAL A 341 -7.30 -17.82 -4.61
CA VAL A 341 -5.84 -17.96 -4.42
C VAL A 341 -5.47 -19.37 -3.95
N LEU A 342 -6.23 -19.96 -3.02
CA LEU A 342 -5.97 -21.30 -2.51
C LEU A 342 -6.03 -22.36 -3.61
N GLN A 343 -6.94 -22.22 -4.58
CA GLN A 343 -7.02 -23.11 -5.74
C GLN A 343 -5.79 -23.04 -6.66
N GLN A 344 -4.98 -21.99 -6.51
CA GLN A 344 -3.79 -21.74 -7.33
C GLN A 344 -2.49 -21.87 -6.54
N ALA A 345 -2.57 -22.22 -5.25
CA ALA A 345 -1.43 -22.21 -4.33
C ALA A 345 -0.27 -23.13 -4.80
N GLU A 346 -0.59 -24.29 -5.37
CA GLU A 346 0.43 -25.22 -5.90
C GLU A 346 1.14 -24.68 -7.14
N ILE A 347 0.42 -23.97 -8.01
CA ILE A 347 0.99 -23.32 -9.21
C ILE A 347 1.91 -22.18 -8.78
N ILE A 348 1.49 -21.37 -7.80
CA ILE A 348 2.28 -20.26 -7.24
C ILE A 348 3.56 -20.81 -6.58
N ALA A 349 3.43 -21.86 -5.76
CA ALA A 349 4.58 -22.52 -5.13
C ALA A 349 5.54 -23.16 -6.16
N GLY A 350 5.02 -23.63 -7.29
CA GLY A 350 5.79 -24.22 -8.38
C GLY A 350 6.64 -23.22 -9.18
N HIS A 351 6.37 -21.92 -9.09
CA HIS A 351 7.16 -20.85 -9.74
C HIS A 351 8.23 -20.25 -8.81
N ALA A 352 8.59 -20.94 -7.73
CA ALA A 352 9.67 -20.54 -6.86
C ALA A 352 11.02 -20.47 -7.61
N PHE A 353 11.67 -19.30 -7.61
CA PHE A 353 13.02 -19.16 -8.15
C PHE A 353 14.05 -19.70 -7.14
N LEU A 354 14.89 -20.62 -7.61
CA LEU A 354 16.01 -21.18 -6.84
C LEU A 354 17.15 -20.17 -6.74
N THR A 355 17.31 -19.56 -5.57
CA THR A 355 18.55 -18.88 -5.17
C THR A 355 19.55 -19.91 -4.68
N HIS A 356 20.77 -19.88 -5.25
CA HIS A 356 21.87 -20.79 -4.91
C HIS A 356 22.86 -20.13 -3.94
N GLU A 357 22.47 -18.99 -3.36
CA GLU A 357 23.29 -18.21 -2.44
C GLU A 357 23.32 -18.89 -1.06
N GLY A 358 24.49 -18.91 -0.42
CA GLY A 358 24.62 -19.48 0.91
C GLY A 358 23.96 -18.59 1.98
N ARG A 359 23.50 -19.17 3.10
CA ARG A 359 22.87 -18.44 4.24
C ARG A 359 23.64 -17.21 4.72
N LYS A 360 24.97 -17.20 4.60
CA LYS A 360 25.81 -16.05 4.96
C LYS A 360 25.62 -14.87 4.02
N ARG A 361 25.50 -15.14 2.71
CA ARG A 361 25.25 -14.11 1.71
C ARG A 361 23.83 -13.59 1.82
N ALA A 362 22.85 -14.49 2.01
CA ALA A 362 21.46 -14.14 2.32
C ALA A 362 21.34 -13.15 3.50
N LEU A 363 22.04 -13.44 4.60
CA LEU A 363 22.06 -12.56 5.78
C LEU A 363 22.69 -11.21 5.46
N PHE A 364 23.82 -11.21 4.73
CA PHE A 364 24.47 -9.98 4.33
C PHE A 364 23.52 -9.11 3.49
N ASP A 365 22.95 -9.68 2.43
CA ASP A 365 22.03 -8.99 1.51
C ASP A 365 20.77 -8.49 2.24
N ALA A 366 20.22 -9.26 3.18
CA ALA A 366 19.09 -8.84 4.01
C ALA A 366 19.43 -7.64 4.93
N VAL A 367 20.61 -7.64 5.55
CA VAL A 367 21.05 -6.57 6.45
C VAL A 367 21.39 -5.30 5.69
N VAL A 368 22.07 -5.41 4.53
CA VAL A 368 22.45 -4.26 3.72
C VAL A 368 21.39 -3.85 2.69
N GLN A 369 20.24 -4.52 2.68
CA GLN A 369 19.15 -4.32 1.71
C GLN A 369 19.62 -4.38 0.26
N HIS A 370 20.55 -5.28 -0.04
CA HIS A 370 21.19 -5.38 -1.33
C HIS A 370 20.71 -6.64 -2.07
N THR A 371 19.56 -6.51 -2.72
CA THR A 371 18.93 -7.62 -3.45
C THR A 371 19.67 -7.92 -4.76
N ARG A 372 19.39 -9.07 -5.39
CA ARG A 372 19.96 -9.46 -6.69
C ARG A 372 19.79 -8.39 -7.79
N HIS A 373 18.71 -7.60 -7.71
CA HIS A 373 18.39 -6.52 -8.66
C HIS A 373 19.23 -5.26 -8.44
N LEU A 374 20.04 -5.23 -7.38
CA LEU A 374 20.91 -4.11 -7.05
C LEU A 374 22.39 -4.42 -7.27
N ASN A 375 22.75 -5.60 -7.79
CA ASN A 375 24.14 -6.02 -7.98
C ASN A 375 24.97 -5.07 -8.87
N ASP A 376 24.32 -4.33 -9.77
CA ASP A 376 24.95 -3.33 -10.64
C ASP A 376 25.16 -1.97 -9.96
N TYR A 377 24.68 -1.80 -8.73
CA TYR A 377 24.70 -0.56 -7.97
C TYR A 377 25.55 -0.72 -6.69
N PRO A 378 26.21 0.35 -6.21
CA PRO A 378 26.90 0.28 -4.93
C PRO A 378 25.92 0.14 -3.76
N ILE A 379 26.33 -0.60 -2.74
CA ILE A 379 25.62 -0.65 -1.46
C ILE A 379 25.49 0.76 -0.89
N GLN A 380 24.28 1.12 -0.46
CA GLN A 380 23.96 2.45 0.07
C GLN A 380 24.41 2.61 1.54
N ASN A 381 25.72 2.48 1.80
CA ASN A 381 26.31 2.42 3.14
C ASN A 381 25.87 3.57 4.07
N MET A 382 25.79 4.80 3.55
CA MET A 382 25.34 5.95 4.32
C MET A 382 23.87 5.82 4.77
N LEU A 383 22.98 5.37 3.87
CA LEU A 383 21.57 5.16 4.20
C LEU A 383 21.39 4.02 5.20
N ILE A 384 22.15 2.93 5.04
CA ILE A 384 22.16 1.80 5.99
C ILE A 384 22.63 2.28 7.37
N ALA A 385 23.68 3.09 7.45
CA ALA A 385 24.16 3.67 8.70
C ALA A 385 23.09 4.57 9.36
N LEU A 386 22.41 5.42 8.58
CA LEU A 386 21.31 6.27 9.07
C LEU A 386 20.10 5.43 9.54
N ALA A 387 19.75 4.37 8.80
CA ALA A 387 18.71 3.44 9.19
C ALA A 387 19.07 2.69 10.49
N GLY A 388 20.34 2.28 10.63
CA GLY A 388 20.88 1.69 11.86
C GLY A 388 20.82 2.64 13.05
N ALA A 389 21.17 3.92 12.86
CA ALA A 389 21.02 4.94 13.89
C ALA A 389 19.55 5.14 14.30
N GLY A 390 18.64 5.18 13.32
CA GLY A 390 17.19 5.22 13.55
C GLY A 390 16.70 3.98 14.33
N PHE A 391 17.17 2.80 13.96
CA PHE A 391 16.87 1.54 14.64
C PHE A 391 17.28 1.57 16.12
N VAL A 392 18.52 1.97 16.42
CA VAL A 392 19.02 2.12 17.79
C VAL A 392 18.18 3.13 18.57
N LEU A 393 17.81 4.25 17.95
CA LEU A 393 16.96 5.26 18.57
C LEU A 393 15.58 4.70 18.95
N LEU A 394 14.96 3.89 18.08
CA LEU A 394 13.68 3.23 18.39
C LEU A 394 13.81 2.30 19.61
N LEU A 395 14.89 1.53 19.70
CA LEU A 395 15.17 0.68 20.87
C LEU A 395 15.36 1.50 22.15
N MET A 396 16.15 2.57 22.10
CA MET A 396 16.35 3.49 23.25
C MET A 396 15.02 4.12 23.71
N LYS A 397 14.10 4.36 22.77
CA LYS A 397 12.76 4.88 23.04
C LYS A 397 11.73 3.79 23.39
N ARG A 398 12.19 2.55 23.57
CA ARG A 398 11.38 1.37 23.92
C ARG A 398 10.25 1.13 22.91
N ILE A 399 10.56 1.31 21.63
CA ILE A 399 9.69 0.99 20.49
C ILE A 399 10.24 -0.29 19.87
N TRP A 400 9.81 -1.44 20.41
CA TRP A 400 10.42 -2.74 20.10
C TRP A 400 9.84 -3.41 18.85
N TRP A 401 8.59 -3.14 18.52
CA TRP A 401 7.89 -3.88 17.47
C TRP A 401 8.52 -3.76 16.07
N PRO A 402 9.07 -2.60 15.62
CA PRO A 402 9.72 -2.52 14.32
C PRO A 402 10.99 -3.39 14.28
N ALA A 403 11.69 -3.50 15.40
CA ALA A 403 12.88 -4.34 15.50
C ALA A 403 12.54 -5.84 15.45
N ALA A 404 11.43 -6.23 16.08
CA ALA A 404 10.94 -7.61 15.99
C ALA A 404 10.51 -7.97 14.57
N VAL A 405 9.83 -7.04 13.86
CA VAL A 405 9.47 -7.24 12.45
C VAL A 405 10.73 -7.37 11.58
N TRP A 406 11.71 -6.47 11.74
CA TRP A 406 12.97 -6.56 11.00
C TRP A 406 13.68 -7.90 11.25
N ALA A 407 13.80 -8.33 12.51
CA ALA A 407 14.43 -9.61 12.86
C ALA A 407 13.68 -10.80 12.25
N LEU A 408 12.34 -10.78 12.30
CA LEU A 408 11.50 -11.81 11.65
C LEU A 408 11.76 -11.88 10.15
N LEU A 409 11.78 -10.74 9.46
CA LEU A 409 12.02 -10.69 8.01
C LEU A 409 13.42 -11.20 7.65
N VAL A 410 14.45 -10.82 8.41
CA VAL A 410 15.81 -11.36 8.22
C VAL A 410 15.83 -12.89 8.40
N VAL A 411 15.16 -13.42 9.43
CA VAL A 411 15.07 -14.88 9.65
C VAL A 411 14.35 -15.57 8.50
N VAL A 412 13.27 -14.98 7.97
CA VAL A 412 12.53 -15.53 6.83
C VAL A 412 13.42 -15.58 5.59
N ILE A 413 14.11 -14.49 5.25
CA ILE A 413 15.02 -14.41 4.09
C ILE A 413 16.14 -15.46 4.20
N VAL A 414 16.82 -15.53 5.34
CA VAL A 414 17.92 -16.50 5.55
C VAL A 414 17.41 -17.95 5.61
N GLY A 415 16.20 -18.15 6.14
CA GLY A 415 15.56 -19.46 6.27
C GLY A 415 15.14 -20.04 4.91
N MET A 416 14.69 -19.18 4.01
CA MET A 416 14.34 -19.50 2.63
C MET A 416 15.57 -20.04 1.85
N ASP A 417 16.72 -19.37 1.93
CA ASP A 417 17.96 -19.88 1.31
C ASP A 417 18.53 -21.14 2.00
N GLY A 418 18.04 -21.47 3.19
CA GLY A 418 18.59 -22.50 4.04
C GLY A 418 17.97 -23.89 3.95
N LYS A 419 16.76 -24.04 3.40
CA LYS A 419 16.04 -25.34 3.41
C LYS A 419 15.50 -25.79 2.06
N CYS A 420 15.22 -24.88 1.14
CA CYS A 420 14.92 -25.14 -0.28
C CYS A 420 15.09 -23.77 -0.93
N GLY A 421 16.02 -23.59 -1.88
CA GLY A 421 16.22 -22.30 -2.55
C GLY A 421 14.89 -21.80 -3.14
N VAL A 422 14.23 -20.88 -2.46
CA VAL A 422 12.93 -20.33 -2.86
C VAL A 422 12.94 -18.88 -2.40
N SER A 423 13.10 -17.95 -3.33
CA SER A 423 12.97 -16.52 -3.03
C SER A 423 11.50 -16.12 -2.87
N GLY A 424 11.21 -15.28 -1.87
CA GLY A 424 10.08 -14.35 -1.92
C GLY A 424 10.55 -13.01 -2.44
N ASP A 425 9.82 -12.43 -3.40
CA ASP A 425 10.00 -11.05 -3.87
C ASP A 425 9.63 -10.01 -2.79
#